data_AF-A0A0C3PY03-F1
#
_entry.id   AF-A0A0C3PY03-F1
#
_cell.length_a   1.000
_cell.length_b   1.000
_cell.length_c   1.000
_cell.angle_alpha   90.00
_cell.angle_beta   90.00
_cell.angle_gamma   90.00
#
_symmetry.space_group_name_H-M   'P 1'
#
loop_
_entity.id
_entity.type
_entity.pdbx_description
1 polymer ?
#
loop_
_entity_poly.entity_id
_entity_poly.type
_entity_poly.pdbx_seq_one_letter_code
_entity_poly.pdbx_strand_id
1 'polypeptide(L)' 'QNIAACAKACLENTDPSPCKDTDTACLCVNPKYIKALSTCVESSCSQEDAKSAAAVGEAYCKAAVSRFIPSAL' A
#
# COMPACT_ATOMS: atom_id res chain seq x y z
N GLN A 1 -7.76 10.22 -4.25
CA GLN A 1 -7.64 8.78 -4.56
C GLN A 1 -8.87 8.10 -3.98
N ASN A 2 -9.70 7.44 -4.79
CA ASN A 2 -10.83 6.64 -4.29
C ASN A 2 -10.36 5.19 -4.19
N ILE A 3 -10.30 4.65 -2.97
CA ILE A 3 -9.90 3.26 -2.71
C ILE A 3 -11.19 2.48 -2.47
N ALA A 4 -11.37 1.36 -3.18
CA ALA A 4 -12.52 0.48 -3.00
C ALA A 4 -12.63 0.00 -1.55
N ALA A 5 -13.85 -0.18 -1.04
CA ALA A 5 -14.09 -0.56 0.35
C ALA A 5 -13.38 -1.89 0.72
N CYS A 6 -13.31 -2.84 -0.21
CA CYS A 6 -12.59 -4.10 -0.01
C CYS A 6 -11.09 -3.88 0.26
N ALA A 7 -10.43 -2.97 -0.48
CA ALA A 7 -9.03 -2.67 -0.31
C ALA A 7 -8.78 -1.86 0.98
N LYS A 8 -9.73 -0.99 1.37
CA LYS A 8 -9.67 -0.30 2.66
C LYS A 8 -9.73 -1.28 3.83
N ALA A 9 -10.65 -2.25 3.79
CA ALA A 9 -10.74 -3.30 4.80
C ALA A 9 -9.43 -4.12 4.87
N CYS A 10 -8.81 -4.42 3.72
CA CYS A 10 -7.51 -5.10 3.70
C CYS A 10 -6.40 -4.28 4.37
N LEU A 11 -6.33 -2.97 4.13
CA LEU A 11 -5.37 -2.08 4.79
C LEU A 11 -5.55 -2.08 6.32
N GLU A 12 -6.80 -2.02 6.80
CA GLU A 12 -7.11 -2.00 8.23
C GLU A 12 -6.78 -3.32 8.95
N ASN A 13 -6.81 -4.45 8.23
CA ASN A 13 -6.59 -5.79 8.80
C ASN A 13 -5.20 -6.38 8.54
N THR A 14 -4.37 -5.71 7.74
CA THR A 14 -3.01 -6.22 7.45
C THR A 14 -2.05 -5.78 8.55
N ASP A 15 -1.38 -6.75 9.19
CA ASP A 15 -0.37 -6.50 10.21
C ASP A 15 0.81 -5.67 9.65
N PRO A 16 1.03 -4.43 10.13
CA PRO A 16 2.11 -3.57 9.65
C PRO A 16 3.49 -3.98 10.17
N SER A 17 3.56 -4.87 11.17
CA SER A 17 4.79 -5.20 11.87
C SER A 17 5.91 -5.68 10.93
N PRO A 18 7.17 -5.23 11.14
CA PRO A 18 7.66 -4.42 12.27
C PRO A 18 7.48 -2.89 12.10
N CYS A 19 6.81 -2.44 11.04
CA CYS A 19 6.58 -1.03 10.79
C CYS A 19 5.43 -0.49 11.64
N LYS A 20 5.37 0.84 11.81
CA LYS A 20 4.12 1.51 12.21
C LYS A 20 3.19 1.61 11.01
N ASP A 21 1.90 1.60 11.26
CA ASP A 21 0.85 1.85 10.25
C ASP A 21 1.01 3.21 9.53
N THR A 22 1.58 4.20 10.21
CA THR A 22 1.89 5.51 9.62
C THR A 22 3.29 5.60 8.99
N ASP A 23 4.15 4.59 9.13
CA ASP A 23 5.50 4.60 8.55
C ASP A 23 5.46 4.11 7.11
N THR A 24 5.02 5.01 6.22
CA THR A 24 4.88 4.72 4.79
C THR A 24 6.17 4.15 4.19
N ALA A 25 7.33 4.73 4.53
CA ALA A 25 8.59 4.33 3.95
C ALA A 25 8.94 2.89 4.34
N CYS A 26 8.76 2.54 5.63
CA CYS A 26 8.95 1.19 6.12
C CYS A 26 7.95 0.20 5.48
N LEU A 27 6.66 0.54 5.45
CA LEU A 27 5.61 -0.33 4.89
C LEU A 27 5.88 -0.67 3.42
N CYS A 28 6.31 0.32 2.63
CA CYS A 28 6.60 0.17 1.21
C CYS A 28 7.88 -0.62 0.88
N VAL A 29 8.70 -0.94 1.88
CA VAL A 29 9.86 -1.84 1.73
C VAL A 29 9.71 -3.13 2.54
N ASN A 30 8.57 -3.33 3.22
CA ASN A 30 8.29 -4.52 4.02
C ASN A 30 7.63 -5.61 3.15
N PRO A 31 8.36 -6.66 2.72
CA PRO A 31 7.82 -7.67 1.81
C PRO A 31 6.71 -8.51 2.45
N LYS A 32 6.73 -8.70 3.78
CA LYS A 32 5.69 -9.44 4.51
C LYS A 32 4.37 -8.68 4.44
N TYR A 33 4.41 -7.38 4.73
CA TYR A 33 3.24 -6.50 4.68
C TYR A 33 2.67 -6.42 3.26
N ILE A 34 3.53 -6.14 2.27
CA ILE A 34 3.11 -6.01 0.86
C ILE A 34 2.45 -7.31 0.39
N LYS A 35 3.06 -8.47 0.65
CA LYS A 35 2.49 -9.76 0.25
C LYS A 35 1.13 -10.01 0.91
N ALA A 36 1.02 -9.80 2.23
CA ALA A 36 -0.23 -10.02 2.96
C ALA A 36 -1.35 -9.10 2.47
N LEU A 37 -1.05 -7.82 2.26
CA LEU A 37 -1.99 -6.84 1.74
C LEU A 37 -2.45 -7.21 0.33
N SER A 38 -1.52 -7.52 -0.58
CA SER A 38 -1.85 -7.91 -1.96
C SER A 38 -2.71 -9.17 -1.99
N THR A 39 -2.38 -10.20 -1.20
CA THR A 39 -3.19 -11.41 -1.12
C THR A 39 -4.61 -11.14 -0.61
N CYS A 40 -4.77 -10.25 0.38
CA CYS A 40 -6.08 -9.84 0.86
C CYS A 40 -6.88 -9.15 -0.25
N VAL A 41 -6.27 -8.20 -0.95
CA VAL A 41 -6.90 -7.42 -2.03
C VAL A 41 -7.30 -8.35 -3.17
N GLU A 42 -6.41 -9.21 -3.64
CA GLU A 42 -6.70 -10.18 -4.71
C GLU A 42 -7.83 -11.15 -4.37
N SER A 43 -7.99 -11.49 -3.09
CA SER A 43 -9.02 -12.43 -2.63
C SER A 43 -10.37 -11.76 -2.33
N SER A 44 -10.36 -10.47 -1.97
CA SER A 44 -11.54 -9.76 -1.44
C SER A 44 -12.13 -8.73 -2.41
N CYS A 45 -11.36 -8.34 -3.43
CA CYS A 45 -11.76 -7.33 -4.40
C CYS A 45 -12.05 -7.93 -5.78
N SER A 46 -12.83 -7.21 -6.59
CA SER A 46 -12.93 -7.50 -8.02
C SER A 46 -11.56 -7.32 -8.69
N GLN A 47 -11.38 -7.90 -9.88
CA GLN A 47 -10.13 -7.72 -10.63
C GLN A 47 -9.85 -6.24 -10.93
N GLU A 48 -10.88 -5.45 -11.22
CA GLU A 48 -10.76 -4.02 -11.51
C GLU A 48 -10.34 -3.24 -10.24
N ASP A 49 -10.99 -3.50 -9.12
CA ASP A 49 -10.66 -2.90 -7.83
C ASP A 49 -9.24 -3.26 -7.38
N ALA A 50 -8.83 -4.51 -7.58
CA ALA A 50 -7.47 -4.96 -7.26
C ALA A 50 -6.41 -4.24 -8.11
N LYS A 51 -6.63 -4.09 -9.42
CA LYS A 51 -5.74 -3.33 -10.30
C LYS A 51 -5.67 -1.85 -9.89
N SER A 52 -6.81 -1.25 -9.57
CA SER A 52 -6.88 0.14 -9.09
C SER A 52 -6.14 0.31 -7.76
N ALA A 53 -6.34 -0.61 -6.81
CA ALA A 53 -5.66 -0.60 -5.52
C ALA A 53 -4.14 -0.74 -5.67
N ALA A 54 -3.67 -1.61 -6.57
CA ALA A 54 -2.25 -1.76 -6.88
C ALA A 54 -1.65 -0.45 -7.42
N ALA A 55 -2.32 0.20 -8.38
CA ALA A 55 -1.86 1.48 -8.93
C ALA A 55 -1.81 2.61 -7.87
N VAL A 56 -2.79 2.64 -6.96
CA VAL A 56 -2.80 3.57 -5.82
C VAL A 56 -1.64 3.26 -4.86
N GLY A 57 -1.38 1.98 -4.56
CA GLY A 57 -0.29 1.54 -3.70
C GLY A 57 1.08 1.88 -4.27
N GLU A 58 1.30 1.66 -5.58
CA GLU A 58 2.53 2.06 -6.28
C GLU A 58 2.76 3.56 -6.21
N ALA A 59 1.73 4.37 -6.48
CA ALA A 59 1.81 5.83 -6.41
C ALA A 59 2.11 6.30 -4.97
N TYR A 60 1.47 5.69 -3.98
CA TYR A 60 1.68 5.96 -2.56
C TYR A 60 3.14 5.66 -2.14
N CYS A 61 3.65 4.50 -2.52
CA CYS A 61 5.03 4.11 -2.21
C CYS A 61 6.07 4.94 -2.96
N LYS A 62 5.83 5.28 -4.23
CA LYS A 62 6.72 6.16 -5.00
C LYS A 62 6.86 7.54 -4.36
N ALA A 63 5.74 8.12 -3.89
CA ALA A 63 5.75 9.42 -3.21
C ALA A 63 6.52 9.40 -1.89
N ALA A 64 6.59 8.25 -1.21
CA ALA A 64 7.35 8.08 0.02
C ALA A 64 8.86 8.19 -0.21
N VAL A 65 9.36 7.60 -1.31
CA VAL A 65 10.78 7.68 -1.69
C VAL A 65 11.12 9.08 -2.22
N SER A 66 10.20 9.73 -2.94
CA SER A 66 10.39 11.10 -3.42
C SER A 66 10.49 12.14 -2.30
N ARG A 67 9.95 11.87 -1.10
CA ARG A 67 10.12 12.75 0.07
C ARG A 67 11.54 12.69 0.68
N PHE A 68 12.36 11.72 0.30
CA PHE A 68 13.77 11.64 0.69
C PHE A 68 14.72 12.38 -0.29
N ILE A 69 14.22 12.85 -1.44
CA ILE A 69 14.94 13.78 -2.29
C ILE A 69 14.51 15.19 -1.88
N PRO A 70 15.33 15.97 -1.14
CA PRO A 70 15.04 17.39 -0.99
C PRO A 70 14.97 17.96 -2.40
N SER A 71 13.94 18.74 -2.70
CA SER A 71 13.78 19.40 -3.98
C SER A 71 15.03 20.22 -4.32
N ALA A 72 15.97 19.63 -5.07
CA ALA A 72 17.14 20.27 -5.67
C ALA A 72 17.89 19.25 -6.54
N LEU A 73 17.45 19.08 -7.80
CA LEU A 73 18.19 19.44 -9.02
C LEU A 73 17.35 19.09 -10.26
#